data_AF-A0A2D5ZPS4-F1
#
_entry.id   AF-A0A2D5ZPS4-F1
#
_cell.length_a   1.000
_cell.length_b   1.000
_cell.length_c   1.000
_cell.angle_alpha   90.00
_cell.angle_beta   90.00
_cell.angle_gamma   90.00
#
_symmetry.space_group_name_H-M   'P 1'
#
loop_
_entity.id
_entity.type
_entity.pdbx_description
1 polymer ?
#
loop_
_entity_poly.entity_id
_entity_poly.type
_entity_poly.pdbx_seq_one_letter_code
_entity_poly.pdbx_strand_id
1 'polypeptide(L)'
;MRTLLALILTFATTSVAADPPPDVDLDELRRSLMESFETDPAYGDRPAFLAHLKRMIEHERHVLDVDERVAPLLGGNGILAARSTFDDLSDYFQACSEDSLTMLRSMGAIASLARDTNTLIYMDGRTVQRAMADLSLTPGLALPIENMRLFAYIPNPERAAADSSFQCDILAIFDTQYKHRFQKEVLDANLKIGTGELASVVDIFSEDPAEWEGYLVRGMISKSEERVGFMEVSGIGGEKRGLMGFMQKVLFFLPDAIDAMTLDSKGTMTTKALIDERIEGFEGMRKYQVHRIGEMAWEKE
;
A
#
# COMPACT_ATOMS: atom_id res chain seq x y z
N MET A 1 10.24 -32.22 -44.90
CA MET A 1 9.06 -33.09 -44.69
C MET A 1 9.06 -33.51 -43.23
N ARG A 2 7.88 -33.47 -42.57
CA ARG A 2 7.50 -33.88 -41.19
C ARG A 2 8.52 -34.73 -40.39
N THR A 3 8.76 -34.45 -39.09
CA THR A 3 8.18 -35.15 -37.90
C THR A 3 9.07 -34.78 -36.68
N LEU A 4 8.66 -34.47 -35.44
CA LEU A 4 7.36 -34.24 -34.75
C LEU A 4 7.55 -33.43 -33.42
N LEU A 5 6.46 -33.23 -32.65
CA LEU A 5 6.31 -32.97 -31.18
C LEU A 5 7.55 -32.53 -30.36
N ALA A 6 7.60 -31.32 -29.77
CA ALA A 6 6.74 -30.74 -28.72
C ALA A 6 6.81 -31.46 -27.35
N LEU A 7 7.63 -30.91 -26.45
CA LEU A 7 7.64 -31.24 -25.02
C LEU A 7 7.03 -30.05 -24.25
N ILE A 8 5.79 -30.20 -23.78
CA ILE A 8 5.14 -29.20 -22.94
C ILE A 8 5.62 -29.40 -21.51
N LEU A 9 6.32 -28.39 -20.97
CA LEU A 9 6.67 -28.31 -19.55
C LEU A 9 5.43 -27.91 -18.76
N THR A 10 4.72 -28.91 -18.24
CA THR A 10 3.68 -28.69 -17.22
C THR A 10 4.36 -28.40 -15.88
N PHE A 11 4.72 -27.14 -15.63
CA PHE A 11 4.99 -26.69 -14.27
C PHE A 11 3.67 -26.60 -13.53
N ALA A 12 3.31 -27.69 -12.84
CA ALA A 12 2.31 -27.62 -11.77
C ALA A 12 2.92 -26.80 -10.63
N THR A 13 2.47 -25.55 -10.48
CA THR A 13 2.78 -24.72 -9.33
C THR A 13 2.04 -25.28 -8.12
N THR A 14 2.64 -26.27 -7.46
CA THR A 14 2.25 -26.64 -6.10
C THR A 14 2.62 -25.48 -5.19
N SER A 15 1.67 -24.57 -4.98
CA SER A 15 1.63 -23.71 -3.80
C SER A 15 1.60 -24.63 -2.59
N VAL A 16 2.78 -24.91 -2.03
CA VAL A 16 2.86 -25.49 -0.70
C VAL A 16 2.61 -24.32 0.23
N ALA A 17 1.46 -24.34 0.89
CA ALA A 17 1.23 -23.53 2.07
C ALA A 17 2.40 -23.76 3.02
N ALA A 18 3.28 -22.76 3.13
CA ALA A 18 4.40 -22.84 4.04
C ALA A 18 3.85 -22.61 5.44
N ASP A 19 3.48 -23.70 6.11
CA ASP A 19 3.47 -23.73 7.57
C ASP A 19 4.79 -23.08 8.04
N PRO A 20 4.76 -22.17 9.04
CA PRO A 20 5.99 -21.63 9.59
C PRO A 20 6.89 -22.81 10.00
N PRO A 21 8.22 -22.77 9.74
CA PRO A 21 9.10 -23.88 10.04
C PRO A 21 8.87 -24.37 11.48
N PRO A 22 8.79 -25.69 11.73
CA PRO A 22 8.26 -26.25 12.98
C PRO A 22 9.05 -25.91 14.26
N ASP A 23 10.15 -25.16 14.13
CA ASP A 23 11.02 -24.68 15.20
C ASP A 23 10.97 -23.14 15.40
N VAL A 24 10.08 -22.40 14.73
CA VAL A 24 9.91 -20.95 14.96
C VAL A 24 9.08 -20.70 16.23
N ASP A 25 9.74 -20.26 17.30
CA ASP A 25 9.05 -19.70 18.47
C ASP A 25 8.33 -18.39 18.05
N LEU A 26 7.00 -18.50 17.92
CA LEU A 26 6.15 -17.37 17.54
C LEU A 26 6.20 -16.24 18.57
N ASP A 27 6.42 -16.52 19.85
CA ASP A 27 6.51 -15.49 20.89
C ASP A 27 7.89 -14.82 20.92
N GLU A 28 8.95 -15.51 20.48
CA GLU A 28 10.24 -14.89 20.17
C GLU A 28 10.14 -13.99 18.93
N LEU A 29 9.53 -14.47 17.84
CA LEU A 29 9.30 -13.68 16.63
C LEU A 29 8.48 -12.42 16.92
N ARG A 30 7.35 -12.53 17.62
CA ARG A 30 6.50 -11.40 18.04
C ARG A 30 7.28 -10.37 18.86
N ARG A 31 8.13 -10.83 19.78
CA ARG A 31 8.96 -9.98 20.64
C ARG A 31 10.02 -9.23 19.82
N SER A 32 10.73 -9.93 18.95
CA SER A 32 11.76 -9.35 18.06
C SER A 32 11.16 -8.30 17.11
N LEU A 33 9.99 -8.58 16.54
CA LEU A 33 9.24 -7.61 15.72
C LEU A 33 8.89 -6.35 16.51
N MET A 34 8.29 -6.48 17.70
CA MET A 34 7.98 -5.32 18.54
C MET A 34 9.22 -4.54 18.94
N GLU A 35 10.30 -5.21 19.37
CA GLU A 35 11.57 -4.57 19.72
C GLU A 35 12.15 -3.77 18.53
N SER A 36 12.04 -4.30 17.31
CA SER A 36 12.46 -3.59 16.10
C SER A 36 11.65 -2.32 15.83
N PHE A 37 10.35 -2.29 16.12
CA PHE A 37 9.52 -1.10 15.97
C PHE A 37 9.74 -0.10 17.12
N GLU A 38 9.91 -0.59 18.35
CA GLU A 38 10.17 0.24 19.53
C GLU A 38 11.56 0.92 19.46
N THR A 39 12.52 0.31 18.78
CA THR A 39 13.88 0.87 18.58
C THR A 39 14.07 1.65 17.28
N ASP A 40 13.15 1.54 16.31
CA ASP A 40 13.15 2.34 15.07
C ASP A 40 12.85 3.82 15.41
N PRO A 41 13.76 4.78 15.10
CA PRO A 41 13.55 6.20 15.38
C PRO A 41 12.31 6.82 14.72
N ALA A 42 11.69 6.15 13.75
CA ALA A 42 10.44 6.59 13.14
C ALA A 42 9.17 6.22 13.94
N TYR A 43 9.25 5.27 14.88
CA TYR A 43 8.10 4.77 15.64
C TYR A 43 8.30 4.71 17.16
N GLY A 44 9.55 4.74 17.67
CA GLY A 44 9.83 4.64 19.10
C GLY A 44 9.21 5.74 19.98
N ASP A 45 8.83 6.89 19.41
CA ASP A 45 8.10 7.99 20.05
C ASP A 45 6.59 8.00 19.74
N ARG A 46 6.04 6.92 19.16
CA ARG A 46 4.65 6.79 18.66
C ARG A 46 3.87 5.71 19.43
N PRO A 47 3.48 5.95 20.70
CA PRO A 47 2.91 4.92 21.57
C PRO A 47 1.54 4.39 21.13
N ALA A 48 0.68 5.20 20.51
CA ALA A 48 -0.63 4.74 20.04
C ALA A 48 -0.47 3.79 18.83
N PHE A 49 0.45 4.13 17.93
CA PHE A 49 0.77 3.35 16.74
C PHE A 49 1.53 2.07 17.07
N LEU A 50 2.50 2.10 17.99
CA LEU A 50 3.14 0.90 18.52
C LEU A 50 2.12 -0.05 19.17
N ALA A 51 1.17 0.48 19.94
CA ALA A 51 0.10 -0.32 20.52
C ALA A 51 -0.81 -0.95 19.46
N HIS A 52 -1.05 -0.27 18.33
CA HIS A 52 -1.78 -0.82 17.19
C HIS A 52 -0.99 -1.89 16.44
N LEU A 53 0.30 -1.66 16.13
CA LEU A 53 1.19 -2.65 15.51
C LEU A 53 1.25 -3.94 16.33
N LYS A 54 1.30 -3.83 17.67
CA LYS A 54 1.23 -4.98 18.56
C LYS A 54 -0.05 -5.80 18.38
N ARG A 55 -1.22 -5.14 18.30
CA ARG A 55 -2.50 -5.82 18.01
C ARG A 55 -2.48 -6.51 16.66
N MET A 56 -1.89 -5.91 15.63
CA MET A 56 -1.74 -6.54 14.31
C MET A 56 -0.78 -7.75 14.32
N ILE A 57 0.31 -7.69 15.11
CA ILE A 57 1.24 -8.81 15.29
C ILE A 57 0.53 -10.01 15.96
N GLU A 58 -0.32 -9.73 16.95
CA GLU A 58 -1.14 -10.70 17.70
C GLU A 58 -2.39 -11.17 16.92
N HIS A 59 -2.76 -10.52 15.81
CA HIS A 59 -3.98 -10.77 15.06
C HIS A 59 -4.07 -12.21 14.49
N GLU A 60 -5.30 -12.72 14.36
CA GLU A 60 -5.57 -14.05 13.82
C GLU A 60 -5.18 -14.13 12.34
N ARG A 61 -4.56 -15.24 11.94
CA ARG A 61 -4.12 -15.47 10.56
C ARG A 61 -4.75 -16.76 10.05
N HIS A 62 -5.22 -16.73 8.81
CA HIS A 62 -5.87 -17.84 8.14
C HIS A 62 -5.13 -18.16 6.84
N VAL A 63 -5.29 -19.38 6.33
CA VAL A 63 -4.81 -19.72 4.98
C VAL A 63 -5.75 -19.06 3.97
N LEU A 64 -5.19 -18.34 3.00
CA LEU A 64 -5.97 -17.69 1.94
C LEU A 64 -6.63 -18.76 1.05
N ASP A 65 -7.96 -18.72 1.03
CA ASP A 65 -8.82 -19.51 0.16
C ASP A 65 -9.86 -18.58 -0.46
N VAL A 66 -9.59 -18.11 -1.69
CA VAL A 66 -10.46 -17.22 -2.47
C VAL A 66 -10.59 -17.69 -3.91
N ASP A 67 -11.55 -17.11 -4.65
CA ASP A 67 -11.80 -17.42 -6.08
C ASP A 67 -10.50 -17.36 -6.91
N GLU A 68 -10.34 -18.33 -7.82
CA GLU A 68 -9.14 -18.52 -8.66
C GLU A 68 -8.79 -17.30 -9.54
N ARG A 69 -9.73 -16.37 -9.77
CA ARG A 69 -9.47 -15.09 -10.46
C ARG A 69 -8.76 -14.07 -9.57
N VAL A 70 -9.02 -14.12 -8.26
CA VAL A 70 -8.51 -13.16 -7.27
C VAL A 70 -7.24 -13.67 -6.63
N ALA A 71 -7.14 -14.98 -6.37
CA ALA A 71 -5.99 -15.58 -5.71
C ALA A 71 -4.63 -15.22 -6.35
N PRO A 72 -4.43 -15.31 -7.69
CA PRO A 72 -3.16 -14.96 -8.33
C PRO A 72 -2.79 -13.47 -8.18
N LEU A 73 -3.78 -12.59 -8.01
CA LEU A 73 -3.54 -11.16 -7.80
C LEU A 73 -2.94 -10.90 -6.40
N LEU A 74 -3.26 -11.76 -5.43
CA LEU A 74 -2.90 -11.65 -4.00
C LEU A 74 -1.69 -12.52 -3.58
N GLY A 75 -1.02 -13.19 -4.52
CA GLY A 75 0.12 -14.09 -4.26
C GLY A 75 -0.21 -15.58 -4.30
N GLY A 76 -1.47 -15.95 -4.54
CA GLY A 76 -1.95 -17.33 -4.68
C GLY A 76 -2.68 -17.85 -3.44
N ASN A 77 -3.55 -18.86 -3.63
CA ASN A 77 -4.17 -19.58 -2.52
C ASN A 77 -3.11 -20.42 -1.77
N GLY A 78 -3.36 -20.66 -0.49
CA GLY A 78 -2.46 -21.39 0.40
C GLY A 78 -1.48 -20.51 1.18
N ILE A 79 -1.33 -19.22 0.87
CA ILE A 79 -0.49 -18.31 1.66
C ILE A 79 -1.17 -17.92 2.97
N LEU A 80 -0.38 -17.58 3.99
CA LEU A 80 -0.91 -17.07 5.25
C LEU A 80 -1.41 -15.63 5.06
N ALA A 81 -2.61 -15.32 5.56
CA ALA A 81 -3.29 -14.05 5.35
C ALA A 81 -3.98 -13.52 6.61
N ALA A 82 -4.12 -12.19 6.68
CA ALA A 82 -4.88 -11.45 7.68
C ALA A 82 -5.77 -10.42 6.97
N ARG A 83 -7.07 -10.43 7.28
CA ARG A 83 -8.05 -9.46 6.75
C ARG A 83 -8.23 -8.35 7.77
N SER A 84 -7.88 -7.11 7.41
CA SER A 84 -8.17 -5.97 8.29
C SER A 84 -9.67 -5.75 8.40
N THR A 85 -10.20 -5.78 9.62
CA THR A 85 -11.61 -5.50 9.92
C THR A 85 -11.87 -3.98 10.01
N PHE A 86 -13.14 -3.60 10.21
CA PHE A 86 -13.49 -2.21 10.47
C PHE A 86 -12.83 -1.66 11.74
N ASP A 87 -12.73 -2.48 12.79
CA ASP A 87 -12.17 -2.07 14.07
C ASP A 87 -10.65 -1.91 13.96
N ASP A 88 -9.95 -2.84 13.28
CA ASP A 88 -8.50 -2.71 13.03
C ASP A 88 -8.17 -1.44 12.24
N LEU A 89 -8.97 -1.14 11.21
CA LEU A 89 -8.77 0.06 10.37
C LEU A 89 -9.09 1.34 11.14
N SER A 90 -10.12 1.34 11.99
CA SER A 90 -10.45 2.47 12.84
C SER A 90 -9.34 2.74 13.85
N ASP A 91 -8.86 1.69 14.54
CA ASP A 91 -7.71 1.75 15.44
C ASP A 91 -6.45 2.26 14.74
N TYR A 92 -6.17 1.76 13.53
CA TYR A 92 -5.03 2.19 12.70
C TYR A 92 -5.06 3.69 12.39
N PHE A 93 -6.19 4.18 11.86
CA PHE A 93 -6.32 5.59 11.48
C PHE A 93 -6.35 6.52 12.70
N GLN A 94 -6.99 6.10 13.80
CA GLN A 94 -6.96 6.84 15.06
C GLN A 94 -5.53 6.92 15.61
N ALA A 95 -4.80 5.81 15.69
CA ALA A 95 -3.42 5.79 16.15
C ALA A 95 -2.49 6.65 15.28
N CYS A 96 -2.64 6.58 13.94
CA CYS A 96 -1.91 7.47 13.03
C CYS A 96 -2.23 8.94 13.27
N SER A 97 -3.47 9.29 13.65
CA SER A 97 -3.86 10.67 13.95
C SER A 97 -3.36 11.16 15.31
N GLU A 98 -3.38 10.32 16.33
CA GLU A 98 -2.90 10.66 17.68
C GLU A 98 -1.39 10.89 17.67
N ASP A 99 -0.65 9.98 17.03
CA ASP A 99 0.80 10.05 16.90
C ASP A 99 1.27 10.91 15.71
N SER A 100 0.37 11.63 15.05
CA SER A 100 0.69 12.59 13.97
C SER A 100 1.55 11.99 12.85
N LEU A 101 1.26 10.76 12.45
CA LEU A 101 1.99 10.02 11.41
C LEU A 101 1.51 10.38 10.00
N THR A 102 2.42 10.28 9.04
CA THR A 102 2.06 10.31 7.61
C THR A 102 1.69 8.92 7.13
N MET A 103 0.74 8.84 6.19
CA MET A 103 0.32 7.56 5.58
C MET A 103 1.50 6.79 4.98
N LEU A 104 2.44 7.48 4.32
CA LEU A 104 3.61 6.84 3.71
C LEU A 104 4.53 6.16 4.76
N ARG A 105 4.65 6.77 5.95
CA ARG A 105 5.43 6.22 7.07
C ARG A 105 4.72 5.02 7.69
N SER A 106 3.43 5.15 8.05
CA SER A 106 2.67 4.06 8.66
C SER A 106 2.49 2.86 7.73
N MET A 107 2.25 3.07 6.43
CA MET A 107 2.21 1.99 5.43
C MET A 107 3.57 1.27 5.31
N GLY A 108 4.69 1.97 5.52
CA GLY A 108 6.02 1.37 5.61
C GLY A 108 6.17 0.39 6.79
N ALA A 109 5.56 0.69 7.94
CA ALA A 109 5.54 -0.23 9.08
C ALA A 109 4.68 -1.48 8.81
N ILE A 110 3.48 -1.30 8.22
CA ILE A 110 2.61 -2.44 7.84
C ILE A 110 3.29 -3.32 6.78
N ALA A 111 4.07 -2.74 5.87
CA ALA A 111 4.85 -3.48 4.89
C ALA A 111 5.96 -4.34 5.52
N SER A 112 6.71 -3.79 6.48
CA SER A 112 7.69 -4.58 7.26
C SER A 112 6.99 -5.69 8.03
N LEU A 113 5.82 -5.43 8.64
CA LEU A 113 5.04 -6.47 9.30
C LEU A 113 4.61 -7.60 8.35
N ALA A 114 4.08 -7.26 7.17
CA ALA A 114 3.69 -8.25 6.15
C ALA A 114 4.89 -9.09 5.69
N ARG A 115 6.03 -8.43 5.43
CA ARG A 115 7.32 -9.05 5.06
C ARG A 115 7.79 -10.05 6.12
N ASP A 116 7.99 -9.58 7.34
CA ASP A 116 8.72 -10.32 8.37
C ASP A 116 7.85 -11.41 9.02
N THR A 117 6.52 -11.32 8.89
CA THR A 117 5.59 -12.40 9.24
C THR A 117 5.16 -13.26 8.04
N ASN A 118 5.71 -13.00 6.84
CA ASN A 118 5.32 -13.62 5.57
C ASN A 118 3.79 -13.77 5.42
N THR A 119 3.04 -12.72 5.77
CA THR A 119 1.58 -12.72 5.84
C THR A 119 1.01 -11.69 4.86
N LEU A 120 0.11 -12.11 3.98
CA LEU A 120 -0.72 -11.22 3.17
C LEU A 120 -1.62 -10.39 4.10
N ILE A 121 -1.50 -9.06 4.08
CA ILE A 121 -2.43 -8.17 4.79
C ILE A 121 -3.34 -7.52 3.76
N TYR A 122 -4.64 -7.78 3.81
CA TYR A 122 -5.60 -7.31 2.81
C TYR A 122 -6.87 -6.72 3.43
N MET A 123 -7.49 -5.77 2.73
CA MET A 123 -8.59 -4.96 3.26
C MET A 123 -9.59 -4.53 2.18
N ASP A 124 -10.85 -4.38 2.59
CA ASP A 124 -11.92 -3.83 1.76
C ASP A 124 -11.82 -2.30 1.73
N GLY A 125 -11.68 -1.73 0.53
CA GLY A 125 -11.57 -0.29 0.34
C GLY A 125 -12.82 0.50 0.76
N ARG A 126 -14.01 -0.12 0.75
CA ARG A 126 -15.23 0.47 1.35
C ARG A 126 -15.07 0.64 2.86
N THR A 127 -14.51 -0.37 3.52
CA THR A 127 -14.30 -0.37 4.98
C THR A 127 -13.23 0.66 5.36
N VAL A 128 -12.18 0.81 4.56
CA VAL A 128 -11.18 1.89 4.69
C VAL A 128 -11.85 3.26 4.64
N GLN A 129 -12.61 3.54 3.57
CA GLN A 129 -13.32 4.82 3.41
C GLN A 129 -14.29 5.09 4.57
N ARG A 130 -15.01 4.06 5.03
CA ARG A 130 -15.95 4.17 6.15
C ARG A 130 -15.24 4.45 7.48
N ALA A 131 -14.18 3.74 7.82
CA ALA A 131 -13.45 3.94 9.08
C ALA A 131 -12.92 5.38 9.19
N MET A 132 -12.38 5.92 8.09
CA MET A 132 -11.92 7.31 8.04
C MET A 132 -13.06 8.33 8.14
N ALA A 133 -14.21 8.05 7.51
CA ALA A 133 -15.40 8.91 7.60
C ALA A 133 -16.00 8.92 9.01
N ASP A 134 -16.15 7.75 9.63
CA ASP A 134 -16.71 7.57 10.98
C ASP A 134 -15.84 8.30 12.04
N LEU A 135 -14.51 8.31 11.87
CA LEU A 135 -13.57 9.07 12.71
C LEU A 135 -13.43 10.55 12.33
N SER A 136 -14.04 10.98 11.22
CA SER A 136 -13.86 12.30 10.61
C SER A 136 -12.40 12.67 10.38
N LEU A 137 -11.61 11.76 9.81
CA LEU A 137 -10.18 11.93 9.56
C LEU A 137 -9.89 12.33 8.11
N THR A 138 -9.02 13.31 7.94
CA THR A 138 -8.28 13.55 6.70
C THR A 138 -7.02 12.66 6.74
N PRO A 139 -6.72 11.89 5.67
CA PRO A 139 -5.47 11.11 5.56
C PRO A 139 -4.20 11.96 5.34
N GLY A 140 -4.29 13.28 5.45
CA GLY A 140 -3.24 14.20 5.00
C GLY A 140 -3.03 14.09 3.48
N LEU A 141 -1.79 13.83 3.06
CA LEU A 141 -1.52 13.47 1.67
C LEU A 141 -1.92 12.01 1.40
N ALA A 142 -3.22 11.81 1.12
CA ALA A 142 -3.78 10.50 0.83
C ALA A 142 -3.09 9.82 -0.35
N LEU A 143 -2.86 8.51 -0.28
CA LEU A 143 -2.97 7.73 -1.52
C LEU A 143 -4.40 7.82 -2.06
N PRO A 144 -4.61 7.64 -3.38
CA PRO A 144 -5.94 7.53 -3.96
C PRO A 144 -6.73 6.38 -3.32
N ILE A 145 -7.61 6.69 -2.35
CA ILE A 145 -8.50 5.72 -1.68
C ILE A 145 -9.95 5.78 -2.17
N GLU A 146 -10.33 6.86 -2.85
CA GLU A 146 -11.64 7.01 -3.48
C GLU A 146 -11.81 5.86 -4.50
N ASN A 147 -13.00 5.27 -4.57
CA ASN A 147 -13.32 4.18 -5.51
C ASN A 147 -12.49 2.89 -5.34
N MET A 148 -11.66 2.81 -4.30
CA MET A 148 -10.89 1.61 -3.95
C MET A 148 -11.82 0.53 -3.41
N ARG A 149 -11.66 -0.69 -3.91
CA ARG A 149 -12.46 -1.87 -3.55
C ARG A 149 -11.62 -2.88 -2.76
N LEU A 150 -10.34 -3.01 -3.11
CA LEU A 150 -9.38 -3.87 -2.42
C LEU A 150 -8.05 -3.14 -2.30
N PHE A 151 -7.39 -3.30 -1.15
CA PHE A 151 -5.96 -3.01 -0.99
C PHE A 151 -5.26 -4.23 -0.35
N ALA A 152 -4.02 -4.52 -0.75
CA ALA A 152 -3.22 -5.60 -0.18
C ALA A 152 -1.72 -5.28 -0.11
N TYR A 153 -1.09 -5.71 0.98
CA TYR A 153 0.36 -5.85 1.16
C TYR A 153 0.71 -7.33 0.94
N ILE A 154 1.40 -7.63 -0.16
CA ILE A 154 1.67 -8.99 -0.61
C ILE A 154 3.15 -9.32 -0.31
N PRO A 155 3.46 -10.20 0.65
CA PRO A 155 4.83 -10.58 0.94
C PRO A 155 5.44 -11.36 -0.23
N ASN A 156 6.75 -11.19 -0.43
CA ASN A 156 7.49 -11.88 -1.49
C ASN A 156 8.88 -12.29 -0.94
N PRO A 157 8.98 -13.48 -0.31
CA PRO A 157 10.21 -13.94 0.33
C PRO A 157 11.41 -14.05 -0.60
N GLU A 158 11.20 -14.43 -1.87
CA GLU A 158 12.27 -14.53 -2.86
C GLU A 158 12.89 -13.16 -3.15
N ARG A 159 12.04 -12.13 -3.32
CA ARG A 159 12.49 -10.75 -3.53
C ARG A 159 13.10 -10.15 -2.27
N ALA A 160 12.52 -10.41 -1.09
CA ALA A 160 13.05 -9.95 0.20
C ALA A 160 14.41 -10.56 0.57
N ALA A 161 14.72 -11.76 0.07
CA ALA A 161 16.04 -12.39 0.20
C ALA A 161 17.09 -11.81 -0.78
N ALA A 162 16.65 -11.26 -1.92
CA ALA A 162 17.53 -10.64 -2.92
C ALA A 162 17.78 -9.14 -2.68
N ASP A 163 16.81 -8.42 -2.09
CA ASP A 163 16.88 -7.00 -1.76
C ASP A 163 16.41 -6.79 -0.32
N SER A 164 17.34 -6.44 0.58
CA SER A 164 17.02 -6.18 1.99
C SER A 164 16.18 -4.93 2.22
N SER A 165 16.10 -4.02 1.25
CA SER A 165 15.23 -2.85 1.31
C SER A 165 13.80 -3.15 0.89
N PHE A 166 13.58 -4.21 0.11
CA PHE A 166 12.23 -4.62 -0.30
C PHE A 166 11.42 -5.10 0.91
N GLN A 167 10.21 -4.55 1.04
CA GLN A 167 9.27 -4.94 2.09
C GLN A 167 8.21 -5.89 1.52
N CYS A 168 7.32 -5.37 0.68
CA CYS A 168 6.26 -6.15 0.06
C CYS A 168 5.89 -5.54 -1.30
N ASP A 169 5.27 -6.35 -2.15
CA ASP A 169 4.55 -5.84 -3.31
C ASP A 169 3.20 -5.27 -2.80
N ILE A 170 2.63 -4.28 -3.49
CA ILE A 170 1.31 -3.72 -3.17
C ILE A 170 0.35 -3.88 -4.35
N LEU A 171 -0.91 -4.10 -4.02
CA LEU A 171 -2.03 -4.11 -4.97
C LEU A 171 -3.15 -3.24 -4.44
N ALA A 172 -3.66 -2.34 -5.27
CA ALA A 172 -4.94 -1.69 -5.11
C ALA A 172 -5.82 -1.98 -6.33
N ILE A 173 -7.11 -2.25 -6.11
CA ILE A 173 -8.09 -2.45 -7.18
C ILE A 173 -9.21 -1.42 -7.01
N PHE A 174 -9.49 -0.68 -8.09
CA PHE A 174 -10.51 0.36 -8.14
C PHE A 174 -11.70 -0.08 -9.01
N ASP A 175 -12.93 0.29 -8.63
CA ASP A 175 -14.13 0.02 -9.45
C ASP A 175 -14.26 0.97 -10.66
N THR A 176 -13.62 2.15 -10.61
CA THR A 176 -13.64 3.12 -11.70
C THR A 176 -12.31 3.84 -11.88
N GLN A 177 -12.03 4.21 -13.14
CA GLN A 177 -11.00 5.20 -13.44
C GLN A 177 -11.46 6.58 -12.99
N TYR A 178 -10.59 7.31 -12.30
CA TYR A 178 -10.88 8.68 -11.89
C TYR A 178 -9.63 9.57 -11.87
N LYS A 179 -9.82 10.88 -11.70
CA LYS A 179 -8.73 11.85 -11.59
C LYS A 179 -8.59 12.34 -10.17
N HIS A 180 -7.69 11.72 -9.41
CA HIS A 180 -7.28 12.23 -8.11
C HIS A 180 -6.47 13.53 -8.25
N ARG A 181 -6.60 14.44 -7.28
CA ARG A 181 -5.97 15.77 -7.32
C ARG A 181 -5.36 16.15 -5.98
N PHE A 182 -4.04 16.11 -5.93
CA PHE A 182 -3.28 16.71 -4.84
C PHE A 182 -3.34 18.24 -4.82
N GLN A 183 -3.09 18.83 -3.66
CA GLN A 183 -2.80 20.25 -3.54
C GLN A 183 -1.58 20.61 -4.40
N LYS A 184 -1.58 21.81 -4.99
CA LYS A 184 -0.56 22.21 -5.97
C LYS A 184 0.86 22.17 -5.41
N GLU A 185 1.01 22.57 -4.14
CA GLU A 185 2.27 22.55 -3.39
C GLU A 185 2.86 21.15 -3.21
N VAL A 186 2.06 20.11 -3.42
CA VAL A 186 2.50 18.72 -3.27
C VAL A 186 2.79 18.05 -4.60
N LEU A 187 1.88 18.23 -5.56
CA LEU A 187 2.07 17.76 -6.92
C LEU A 187 1.25 18.63 -7.87
N ASP A 188 1.91 19.34 -8.78
CA ASP A 188 1.25 20.14 -9.83
C ASP A 188 0.78 19.27 -11.02
N ALA A 189 0.16 18.13 -10.70
CA ALA A 189 -0.41 17.18 -11.63
C ALA A 189 -1.77 16.63 -11.14
N ASN A 190 -2.55 16.09 -12.06
CA ASN A 190 -3.70 15.25 -11.76
C ASN A 190 -3.29 13.80 -11.95
N LEU A 191 -3.68 12.91 -11.04
CA LEU A 191 -3.41 11.49 -11.17
C LEU A 191 -4.62 10.77 -11.74
N LYS A 192 -4.45 10.19 -12.92
CA LYS A 192 -5.41 9.27 -13.53
C LYS A 192 -5.21 7.92 -12.86
N ILE A 193 -6.12 7.54 -11.97
CA ILE A 193 -6.09 6.26 -11.26
C ILE A 193 -6.74 5.20 -12.13
N GLY A 194 -6.19 3.98 -12.14
CA GLY A 194 -6.73 2.86 -12.89
C GLY A 194 -6.37 2.85 -14.38
N THR A 195 -5.28 3.51 -14.80
CA THR A 195 -4.78 3.46 -16.19
C THR A 195 -3.99 2.19 -16.50
N GLY A 196 -4.08 1.18 -15.63
CA GLY A 196 -3.35 -0.08 -15.71
C GLY A 196 -4.15 -1.19 -16.39
N GLU A 197 -3.79 -2.41 -16.03
CA GLU A 197 -4.52 -3.62 -16.42
C GLU A 197 -5.94 -3.64 -15.83
N LEU A 198 -6.86 -4.23 -16.59
CA LEU A 198 -8.20 -4.61 -16.13
C LEU A 198 -8.21 -6.08 -15.74
N ALA A 199 -8.83 -6.42 -14.61
CA ALA A 199 -9.10 -7.80 -14.20
C ALA A 199 -10.60 -8.02 -13.99
N SER A 200 -11.10 -9.21 -14.32
CA SER A 200 -12.35 -9.73 -13.76
C SER A 200 -12.06 -10.16 -12.31
N VAL A 201 -12.81 -9.61 -11.36
CA VAL A 201 -12.60 -9.77 -9.93
C VAL A 201 -13.92 -10.16 -9.27
N VAL A 202 -13.84 -10.96 -8.20
CA VAL A 202 -14.99 -11.31 -7.36
C VAL A 202 -14.93 -10.51 -6.06
N ASP A 203 -16.08 -10.05 -5.55
CA ASP A 203 -16.16 -9.40 -4.24
C ASP A 203 -15.95 -10.41 -3.09
N ILE A 204 -14.68 -10.70 -2.79
CA ILE A 204 -14.24 -11.61 -1.71
C ILE A 204 -14.59 -11.13 -0.28
N PHE A 205 -15.26 -9.98 -0.16
CA PHE A 205 -15.68 -9.40 1.11
C PHE A 205 -17.18 -9.54 1.37
N SER A 206 -17.96 -9.96 0.37
CA SER A 206 -19.43 -10.11 0.39
C SER A 206 -19.87 -11.54 0.68
N GLU A 207 -21.01 -11.71 1.36
CA GLU A 207 -21.70 -13.01 1.51
C GLU A 207 -22.37 -13.47 0.20
N ASP A 208 -22.73 -12.52 -0.66
CA ASP A 208 -23.18 -12.76 -2.04
C ASP A 208 -22.11 -12.21 -3.01
N PRO A 209 -21.14 -13.04 -3.44
CA PRO A 209 -19.97 -12.60 -4.18
C PRO A 209 -20.30 -12.30 -5.65
N ALA A 210 -20.46 -11.01 -5.97
CA ALA A 210 -20.65 -10.54 -7.34
C ALA A 210 -19.32 -10.39 -8.11
N GLU A 211 -19.37 -10.64 -9.43
CA GLU A 211 -18.27 -10.34 -10.36
C GLU A 211 -18.32 -8.87 -10.81
N TRP A 212 -17.14 -8.28 -11.00
CA TRP A 212 -16.96 -6.91 -11.47
C TRP A 212 -15.61 -6.75 -12.20
N GLU A 213 -15.50 -5.76 -13.08
CA GLU A 213 -14.22 -5.38 -13.71
C GLU A 213 -13.49 -4.36 -12.82
N GLY A 214 -12.26 -4.69 -12.44
CA GLY A 214 -11.43 -3.85 -11.56
C GLY A 214 -10.18 -3.32 -12.25
N TYR A 215 -9.90 -2.04 -12.03
CA TYR A 215 -8.68 -1.39 -12.53
C TYR A 215 -7.53 -1.59 -11.55
N LEU A 216 -6.46 -2.25 -11.99
CA LEU A 216 -5.31 -2.57 -11.14
C LEU A 216 -4.33 -1.40 -11.03
N VAL A 217 -3.90 -1.14 -9.79
CA VAL A 217 -2.73 -0.34 -9.46
C VAL A 217 -1.76 -1.23 -8.67
N ARG A 218 -0.51 -1.30 -9.09
CA ARG A 218 0.53 -2.12 -8.45
C ARG A 218 1.77 -1.29 -8.15
N GLY A 219 2.62 -1.78 -7.27
CA GLY A 219 3.96 -1.27 -7.01
C GLY A 219 4.64 -2.11 -5.93
N MET A 220 5.73 -1.61 -5.37
CA MET A 220 6.34 -2.19 -4.16
C MET A 220 6.62 -1.13 -3.11
N ILE A 221 6.67 -1.55 -1.84
CA ILE A 221 7.18 -0.75 -0.74
C ILE A 221 8.64 -1.11 -0.48
N SER A 222 9.50 -0.10 -0.45
CA SER A 222 10.89 -0.20 -0.01
C SER A 222 11.09 0.61 1.27
N LYS A 223 11.87 0.07 2.20
CA LYS A 223 12.29 0.70 3.46
C LYS A 223 13.77 0.39 3.69
N SER A 224 14.57 1.42 3.95
CA SER A 224 15.93 1.32 4.47
C SER A 224 16.14 2.39 5.55
N GLU A 225 17.30 2.40 6.21
CA GLU A 225 17.67 3.43 7.19
C GLU A 225 17.54 4.88 6.65
N GLU A 226 17.72 5.06 5.35
CA GLU A 226 17.71 6.37 4.70
C GLU A 226 16.34 6.79 4.14
N ARG A 227 15.45 5.83 3.82
CA ARG A 227 14.24 6.11 3.03
C ARG A 227 13.13 5.08 3.22
N VAL A 228 11.88 5.53 3.05
CA VAL A 228 10.70 4.66 2.97
C VAL A 228 9.75 5.13 1.87
N GLY A 229 9.10 4.21 1.16
CA GLY A 229 7.94 4.53 0.34
C GLY A 229 7.71 3.61 -0.85
N PHE A 230 6.90 4.08 -1.80
CA PHE A 230 6.47 3.31 -2.97
C PHE A 230 7.44 3.49 -4.13
N MET A 231 7.71 2.40 -4.85
CA MET A 231 8.51 2.37 -6.07
C MET A 231 7.88 1.41 -7.10
N GLU A 232 8.29 1.52 -8.36
CA GLU A 232 7.81 0.67 -9.47
C GLU A 232 6.28 0.74 -9.64
N VAL A 233 5.71 1.91 -9.40
CA VAL A 233 4.26 2.11 -9.43
C VAL A 233 3.73 2.00 -10.86
N SER A 234 2.66 1.25 -11.04
CA SER A 234 1.96 1.05 -12.31
C SER A 234 0.45 1.16 -12.12
N GLY A 235 -0.26 1.51 -13.20
CA GLY A 235 -1.70 1.78 -13.17
C GLY A 235 -2.10 3.19 -12.71
N ILE A 236 -1.12 4.07 -12.43
CA ILE A 236 -1.32 5.49 -12.19
C ILE A 236 -0.69 6.30 -13.33
N GLY A 237 -1.51 7.06 -14.04
CA GLY A 237 -1.09 8.07 -15.01
C GLY A 237 -1.09 9.48 -14.41
N GLY A 238 -0.34 10.40 -15.02
CA GLY A 238 -0.03 11.73 -14.52
C GLY A 238 -0.21 12.78 -15.59
N GLU A 239 -1.09 13.74 -15.33
CA GLU A 239 -1.43 14.85 -16.23
C GLU A 239 -1.01 16.16 -15.56
N LYS A 240 0.15 16.72 -15.97
CA LYS A 240 0.63 18.03 -15.47
C LYS A 240 -0.48 19.08 -15.63
N ARG A 241 -0.53 20.06 -14.72
CA ARG A 241 -1.49 21.17 -14.80
C ARG A 241 -0.94 22.32 -15.67
N GLY A 242 -1.80 23.27 -16.03
CA GLY A 242 -1.43 24.48 -16.76
C GLY A 242 -0.86 24.25 -18.18
N LEU A 243 0.02 25.17 -18.61
CA LEU A 243 0.56 25.19 -19.98
C LEU A 243 1.41 23.95 -20.31
N MET A 244 2.13 23.37 -19.34
CA MET A 244 2.84 22.10 -19.54
C MET A 244 1.87 20.96 -19.84
N GLY A 245 0.75 20.86 -19.13
CA GLY A 245 -0.29 19.86 -19.42
C GLY A 245 -0.94 20.02 -20.80
N PHE A 246 -1.08 21.26 -21.27
CA PHE A 246 -1.52 21.55 -22.64
C PHE A 246 -0.47 21.08 -23.67
N MET A 247 0.81 21.40 -23.45
CA MET A 247 1.89 20.97 -24.34
C MET A 247 2.10 19.44 -24.34
N GLN A 248 1.94 18.77 -23.20
CA GLN A 248 1.96 17.30 -23.08
C GLN A 248 0.86 16.66 -23.96
N LYS A 249 -0.35 17.22 -23.97
CA LYS A 249 -1.46 16.78 -24.84
C LYS A 249 -1.25 17.07 -26.33
N VAL A 250 -0.53 18.13 -26.67
CA VAL A 250 -0.31 18.56 -28.07
C VAL A 250 0.91 17.87 -28.70
N LEU A 251 1.91 17.50 -27.88
CA LEU A 251 3.20 16.98 -28.36
C LEU A 251 3.43 15.48 -28.17
N PHE A 252 2.50 14.71 -27.59
CA PHE A 252 2.45 13.23 -27.67
C PHE A 252 3.71 12.39 -27.26
N PHE A 253 4.71 12.94 -26.57
CA PHE A 253 6.02 12.28 -26.40
C PHE A 253 6.59 12.11 -24.98
N LEU A 254 5.82 12.35 -23.91
CA LEU A 254 6.33 12.21 -22.54
C LEU A 254 5.52 11.16 -21.76
N PRO A 255 6.16 10.14 -21.13
CA PRO A 255 5.45 9.11 -20.39
C PRO A 255 4.74 9.69 -19.15
N ASP A 256 3.50 9.24 -18.95
CA ASP A 256 2.57 9.75 -17.95
C ASP A 256 2.81 9.19 -16.52
N ALA A 257 3.96 8.60 -16.17
CA ALA A 257 4.10 7.87 -14.90
C ALA A 257 4.49 8.72 -13.67
N ILE A 258 3.95 8.36 -12.49
CA ILE A 258 4.70 8.46 -11.22
C ILE A 258 5.42 7.12 -11.06
N ASP A 259 6.74 7.15 -10.91
CA ASP A 259 7.54 5.93 -10.73
C ASP A 259 7.75 5.60 -9.24
N ALA A 260 7.84 6.62 -8.38
CA ALA A 260 8.04 6.46 -6.94
C ALA A 260 7.55 7.66 -6.11
N MET A 261 7.24 7.41 -4.84
CA MET A 261 7.04 8.44 -3.81
C MET A 261 7.70 7.97 -2.52
N THR A 262 8.71 8.70 -2.06
CA THR A 262 9.58 8.29 -0.93
C THR A 262 9.82 9.42 0.05
N LEU A 263 9.85 9.10 1.33
CA LEU A 263 10.34 9.95 2.42
C LEU A 263 11.79 9.61 2.74
N ASP A 264 12.63 10.61 2.97
CA ASP A 264 13.97 10.41 3.54
C ASP A 264 13.95 10.38 5.09
N SER A 265 15.10 10.10 5.70
CA SER A 265 15.31 10.11 7.15
C SER A 265 15.21 11.49 7.81
N LYS A 266 15.07 12.57 7.03
CA LYS A 266 14.83 13.94 7.52
C LYS A 266 13.36 14.37 7.35
N GLY A 267 12.49 13.44 6.97
CA GLY A 267 11.07 13.73 6.70
C GLY A 267 10.85 14.60 5.48
N THR A 268 11.77 14.60 4.51
CA THR A 268 11.57 15.23 3.20
C THR A 268 10.91 14.24 2.25
N MET A 269 9.79 14.62 1.64
CA MET A 269 9.16 13.80 0.60
C MET A 269 9.76 14.14 -0.76
N THR A 270 10.08 13.10 -1.55
CA THR A 270 10.45 13.19 -2.97
C THR A 270 9.49 12.34 -3.78
N THR A 271 8.81 12.93 -4.76
CA THR A 271 8.04 12.18 -5.76
C THR A 271 8.83 12.12 -7.06
N LYS A 272 9.12 10.91 -7.54
CA LYS A 272 9.75 10.68 -8.84
C LYS A 272 8.69 10.59 -9.93
N ALA A 273 8.80 11.49 -10.89
CA ALA A 273 7.91 11.60 -12.03
C ALA A 273 8.68 12.30 -13.17
N LEU A 274 7.98 12.71 -14.23
CA LEU A 274 8.56 13.48 -15.33
C LEU A 274 9.34 14.74 -14.90
N ILE A 275 9.00 15.33 -13.75
CA ILE A 275 9.85 16.28 -13.01
C ILE A 275 9.72 15.88 -11.53
N ASP A 276 10.85 15.64 -10.87
CA ASP A 276 10.89 15.31 -9.45
C ASP A 276 10.41 16.52 -8.60
N GLU A 277 9.43 16.28 -7.73
CA GLU A 277 8.95 17.26 -6.75
C GLU A 277 9.52 16.92 -5.36
N ARG A 278 10.04 17.91 -4.64
CA ARG A 278 10.66 17.76 -3.31
C ARG A 278 10.01 18.69 -2.30
N ILE A 279 9.57 18.16 -1.17
CA ILE A 279 8.92 18.91 -0.08
C ILE A 279 9.71 18.70 1.20
N GLU A 280 10.46 19.72 1.60
CA GLU A 280 11.27 19.70 2.81
C GLU A 280 10.39 19.86 4.06
N GLY A 281 10.73 19.12 5.13
CA GLY A 281 9.95 19.13 6.37
C GLY A 281 8.51 18.61 6.23
N PHE A 282 8.24 17.77 5.23
CA PHE A 282 6.91 17.21 4.94
C PHE A 282 6.27 16.58 6.18
N GLU A 283 7.01 15.75 6.93
CA GLU A 283 6.48 15.12 8.15
C GLU A 283 6.31 16.08 9.33
N GLY A 284 6.89 17.29 9.26
CA GLY A 284 6.68 18.36 10.23
C GLY A 284 5.44 19.22 9.96
N MET A 285 4.75 19.03 8.82
CA MET A 285 3.56 19.80 8.46
C MET A 285 2.28 19.01 8.73
N ARG A 286 1.44 19.50 9.66
CA ARG A 286 0.19 18.84 10.07
C ARG A 286 -0.75 18.51 8.91
N LYS A 287 -0.81 19.38 7.89
CA LYS A 287 -1.59 19.17 6.66
C LYS A 287 -1.24 17.90 5.87
N TYR A 288 -0.08 17.28 6.11
CA TYR A 288 0.36 16.04 5.44
C TYR A 288 0.29 14.80 6.33
N GLN A 289 0.07 14.98 7.63
CA GLN A 289 -0.18 13.92 8.61
C GLN A 289 -1.67 13.52 8.60
N VAL A 290 -2.00 12.35 9.13
CA VAL A 290 -3.40 12.00 9.44
C VAL A 290 -3.90 12.91 10.57
N HIS A 291 -5.06 13.53 10.41
CA HIS A 291 -5.61 14.50 11.39
C HIS A 291 -7.13 14.61 11.28
N ARG A 292 -7.82 15.14 12.30
CA ARG A 292 -9.29 15.29 12.25
C ARG A 292 -9.72 16.49 11.41
N ILE A 293 -10.77 16.30 10.62
CA ILE A 293 -11.41 17.34 9.81
C ILE A 293 -11.86 18.48 10.74
N GLY A 294 -11.32 19.69 10.50
CA GLY A 294 -11.61 20.88 11.30
C GLY A 294 -10.45 21.32 12.21
N GLU A 295 -9.47 20.47 12.51
CA GLU A 295 -8.31 20.86 13.35
C GLU A 295 -7.40 21.89 12.66
N MET A 296 -7.36 21.89 11.33
CA MET A 296 -6.65 22.87 10.50
C MET A 296 -7.36 24.24 10.38
N ALA A 297 -8.50 24.47 11.03
CA ALA A 297 -9.24 25.74 10.92
C ALA A 297 -8.45 26.99 11.38
N TRP A 298 -7.34 26.78 12.10
CA TRP A 298 -6.49 27.81 12.69
C TRP A 298 -5.17 28.06 11.93
N GLU A 299 -4.81 27.24 10.93
CA GLU A 299 -3.59 27.42 10.12
C GLU A 299 -3.84 28.37 8.92
N LYS A 300 -4.45 29.53 9.18
CA LYS A 300 -4.62 30.64 8.22
C LYS A 300 -3.98 31.92 8.74
N GLU A 301 -2.65 31.93 8.79
CA GLU A 301 -1.81 33.14 8.73
C GLU A 301 -0.64 32.91 7.76
#